data_AF-A0A2V6RYM8-F1
#
_entry.id   AF-A0A2V6RYM8-F1
#
_cell.length_a   1.000
_cell.length_b   1.000
_cell.length_c   1.000
_cell.angle_alpha   90.00
_cell.angle_beta   90.00
_cell.angle_gamma   90.00
#
_symmetry.space_group_name_H-M   'P 1'
#
loop_
_entity.id
_entity.type
_entity.pdbx_description
1 polymer ?
#
loop_
_entity_poly.entity_id
_entity_poly.type
_entity_poly.pdbx_seq_one_letter_code
_entity_poly.pdbx_strand_id
1 'polypeptide(L)'
;MSDPAPLAEARELIRAGRFDAAVERLVAALPDLPVEYHRQACAYAGLAHYFAERWTESLGYFQSAARGGEVPEDWFNLAMAQVKSGDIEGAHASWQRTFDLSYAHPGAPETSTFFQKKLLFARALRDAGACDPRGLDLLERQLLPFFTNYHVTDASFWGLRGVPALEEVLATTLDYYRALGKTPDEWRALLDRVAAKIDDDGKAYCEEMKRRWPSDSH
;
A
#
# COMPACT_ATOMS: atom_id res chain seq x y z
N MET A 1 -21.34 -15.07 6.90
CA MET A 1 -22.66 -14.49 6.53
C MET A 1 -22.48 -13.78 5.21
N SER A 2 -23.44 -13.84 4.29
CA SER A 2 -23.37 -13.04 3.06
C SER A 2 -23.58 -11.57 3.40
N ASP A 3 -22.91 -10.67 2.68
CA ASP A 3 -23.17 -9.23 2.80
C ASP A 3 -24.67 -8.96 2.56
N PRO A 4 -25.29 -8.03 3.32
CA PRO A 4 -26.61 -7.49 3.00
C PRO A 4 -26.66 -6.98 1.56
N ALA A 5 -27.81 -7.11 0.90
CA ALA A 5 -27.99 -6.72 -0.50
C ALA A 5 -27.45 -5.30 -0.82
N PRO A 6 -27.69 -4.25 0.00
CA PRO A 6 -27.11 -2.93 -0.26
C PRO A 6 -25.59 -2.90 -0.35
N LEU A 7 -24.90 -3.66 0.50
CA LEU A 7 -23.44 -3.73 0.52
C LEU A 7 -22.90 -4.54 -0.67
N ALA A 8 -23.58 -5.63 -1.03
CA ALA A 8 -23.23 -6.40 -2.21
C ALA A 8 -23.39 -5.57 -3.50
N GLU A 9 -24.50 -4.85 -3.64
CA GLU A 9 -24.76 -3.96 -4.78
C GLU A 9 -23.74 -2.82 -4.87
N ALA A 10 -23.45 -2.16 -3.75
CA ALA A 10 -22.45 -1.11 -3.70
C ALA A 10 -21.07 -1.61 -4.14
N ARG A 11 -20.66 -2.81 -3.71
CA ARG A 11 -19.40 -3.42 -4.14
C ARG A 11 -19.35 -3.65 -5.65
N GLU A 12 -20.43 -4.14 -6.26
CA GLU A 12 -20.50 -4.33 -7.71
C GLU A 12 -20.48 -2.99 -8.46
N LEU A 13 -21.14 -1.95 -7.94
CA LEU A 13 -21.09 -0.60 -8.50
C LEU A 13 -19.67 -0.02 -8.45
N ILE A 14 -18.93 -0.21 -7.35
CA ILE A 14 -17.53 0.21 -7.24
C ILE A 14 -16.67 -0.53 -8.27
N ARG A 15 -16.82 -1.85 -8.39
CA ARG A 15 -16.10 -2.66 -9.41
C ARG A 15 -16.40 -2.20 -10.84
N ALA A 16 -17.61 -1.74 -11.09
CA ALA A 16 -18.04 -1.21 -12.39
C ALA A 16 -17.63 0.26 -12.61
N GLY A 17 -16.90 0.90 -11.69
CA GLY A 17 -16.51 2.31 -11.78
C GLY A 17 -17.66 3.30 -11.57
N ARG A 18 -18.82 2.84 -11.11
CA ARG A 18 -20.02 3.65 -10.88
C ARG A 18 -20.04 4.19 -9.45
N PHE A 19 -19.06 5.02 -9.13
CA PHE A 19 -18.79 5.46 -7.75
C PHE A 19 -19.94 6.27 -7.13
N ASP A 20 -20.52 7.22 -7.87
CA ASP A 20 -21.64 8.03 -7.38
C ASP A 20 -22.86 7.17 -7.02
N ALA A 21 -23.22 6.24 -7.90
CA ALA A 21 -24.32 5.32 -7.67
C ALA A 21 -24.05 4.40 -6.46
N ALA A 22 -22.80 4.02 -6.22
CA ALA A 22 -22.43 3.23 -5.04
C ALA A 22 -22.66 4.03 -3.75
N VAL A 23 -22.23 5.30 -3.72
CA VAL A 23 -22.43 6.18 -2.57
C VAL A 23 -23.92 6.44 -2.33
N GLU A 24 -24.68 6.80 -3.37
CA GLU A 24 -26.13 7.00 -3.28
C GLU A 24 -26.82 5.76 -2.70
N ARG A 25 -26.45 4.57 -3.19
CA ARG A 25 -27.01 3.30 -2.72
C ARG A 25 -26.72 3.04 -1.24
N LEU A 26 -25.50 3.35 -0.78
CA LEU A 26 -25.08 3.17 0.61
C LEU A 26 -25.77 4.18 1.54
N VAL A 27 -25.82 5.45 1.15
CA VAL A 27 -26.46 6.53 1.93
C VAL A 27 -27.95 6.25 2.08
N ALA A 28 -28.63 5.85 1.02
CA ALA A 28 -30.06 5.52 1.07
C ALA A 28 -30.35 4.31 1.96
N ALA A 29 -29.42 3.35 2.03
CA ALA A 29 -29.59 2.13 2.83
C ALA A 29 -29.22 2.31 4.31
N LEU A 30 -28.35 3.26 4.63
CA LEU A 30 -27.75 3.40 5.95
C LEU A 30 -28.76 3.47 7.12
N PRO A 31 -29.91 4.17 7.01
CA PRO A 31 -30.90 4.24 8.09
C PRO A 31 -31.49 2.88 8.49
N ASP A 32 -31.65 1.98 7.51
CA ASP A 32 -32.27 0.66 7.69
C ASP A 32 -31.23 -0.46 7.83
N LEU A 33 -29.95 -0.14 7.60
CA LEU A 33 -28.86 -1.10 7.68
C LEU A 33 -28.58 -1.41 9.16
N PRO A 34 -28.42 -2.69 9.56
CA PRO A 34 -28.03 -3.03 10.92
C PRO A 34 -26.69 -2.40 11.30
N VAL A 35 -26.55 -2.00 12.56
CA VAL A 35 -25.41 -1.20 13.05
C VAL A 35 -24.06 -1.89 12.84
N GLU A 36 -24.02 -3.22 12.90
CA GLU A 36 -22.81 -4.02 12.66
C GLU A 36 -22.25 -3.88 11.24
N TYR A 37 -23.07 -3.45 10.28
CA TYR A 37 -22.68 -3.21 8.89
C TYR A 37 -22.36 -1.74 8.60
N HIS A 38 -22.61 -0.81 9.54
CA HIS A 38 -22.35 0.63 9.32
C HIS A 38 -20.88 0.91 9.04
N ARG A 39 -19.97 0.21 9.73
CA ARG A 39 -18.52 0.29 9.47
C ARG A 39 -18.19 -0.07 8.02
N GLN A 40 -18.71 -1.21 7.55
CA GLN A 40 -18.46 -1.71 6.19
C GLN A 40 -19.10 -0.79 5.13
N ALA A 41 -20.29 -0.23 5.41
CA ALA A 41 -20.90 0.78 4.56
C ALA A 41 -20.02 2.04 4.44
N CYS A 42 -19.45 2.52 5.55
CA CYS A 42 -18.50 3.63 5.55
C CYS A 42 -17.24 3.29 4.74
N ALA A 43 -16.68 2.09 4.92
CA ALA A 43 -15.51 1.67 4.15
C ALA A 43 -15.78 1.64 2.64
N TYR A 44 -16.94 1.12 2.20
CA TYR A 44 -17.30 1.11 0.77
C TYR A 44 -17.58 2.52 0.23
N ALA A 45 -18.24 3.40 1.00
CA ALA A 45 -18.42 4.78 0.60
C ALA A 45 -17.06 5.51 0.47
N GLY A 46 -16.16 5.28 1.42
CA GLY A 46 -14.80 5.80 1.39
C GLY A 46 -14.01 5.34 0.16
N LEU A 47 -14.12 4.06 -0.22
CA LEU A 47 -13.52 3.52 -1.44
C LEU A 47 -14.10 4.13 -2.71
N ALA A 48 -15.43 4.28 -2.78
CA ALA A 48 -16.09 4.92 -3.92
C ALA A 48 -15.58 6.35 -4.11
N HIS A 49 -15.51 7.15 -3.04
CA HIS A 49 -14.94 8.49 -3.08
C HIS A 49 -13.44 8.48 -3.41
N TYR A 50 -12.67 7.53 -2.89
CA TYR A 50 -11.24 7.39 -3.19
C TYR A 50 -11.00 7.17 -4.68
N PHE A 51 -11.70 6.21 -5.29
CA PHE A 51 -11.54 5.93 -6.73
C PHE A 51 -12.13 7.02 -7.63
N ALA A 52 -13.04 7.84 -7.11
CA ALA A 52 -13.53 9.04 -7.77
C ALA A 52 -12.62 10.28 -7.57
N GLU A 53 -11.46 10.11 -6.94
CA GLU A 53 -10.49 11.18 -6.63
C GLU A 53 -11.03 12.29 -5.70
N ARG A 54 -12.05 11.97 -4.90
CA ARG A 54 -12.67 12.87 -3.92
C ARG A 54 -12.07 12.65 -2.55
N TRP A 55 -10.84 13.14 -2.39
CA TRP A 55 -9.98 12.82 -1.25
C TRP A 55 -10.56 13.24 0.10
N THR A 56 -11.19 14.42 0.18
CA THR A 56 -11.74 14.95 1.43
C THR A 56 -12.93 14.11 1.92
N GLU A 57 -13.84 13.75 1.02
CA GLU A 57 -14.99 12.90 1.33
C GLU A 57 -14.55 11.49 1.69
N SER A 58 -13.61 10.93 0.91
CA SER A 58 -13.00 9.62 1.18
C SER A 58 -12.41 9.55 2.58
N LEU A 59 -11.64 10.58 2.97
CA LEU A 59 -11.01 10.68 4.27
C LEU A 59 -12.06 10.63 5.41
N GLY A 60 -13.15 11.39 5.30
CA GLY A 60 -14.20 11.40 6.34
C GLY A 60 -14.87 10.03 6.53
N TYR A 61 -15.11 9.31 5.44
CA TYR A 61 -15.69 7.96 5.50
C TYR A 61 -14.70 6.94 6.07
N PHE A 62 -13.42 6.97 5.67
CA PHE A 62 -12.42 6.06 6.23
C PHE A 62 -12.11 6.36 7.70
N GLN A 63 -12.10 7.62 8.13
CA GLN A 63 -12.02 7.97 9.55
C GLN A 63 -13.18 7.38 10.34
N SER A 64 -14.39 7.37 9.76
CA SER A 64 -15.57 6.79 10.39
C SER A 64 -15.48 5.26 10.45
N ALA A 65 -14.98 4.60 9.40
CA ALA A 65 -14.78 3.15 9.37
C ALA A 65 -13.69 2.69 10.36
N ALA A 66 -12.57 3.42 10.45
CA ALA A 66 -11.45 3.06 11.33
C ALA A 66 -11.70 3.40 12.81
N ARG A 67 -12.66 4.28 13.12
CA ARG A 67 -12.89 4.80 14.49
C ARG A 67 -13.14 3.67 15.49
N GLY A 68 -12.18 3.45 16.39
CA GLY A 68 -12.26 2.43 17.44
C GLY A 68 -12.24 0.99 16.91
N GLY A 69 -11.96 0.79 15.62
CA GLY A 69 -11.94 -0.51 14.98
C GLY A 69 -10.56 -1.17 15.03
N GLU A 70 -10.56 -2.51 15.00
CA GLU A 70 -9.36 -3.35 14.96
C GLU A 70 -9.18 -4.05 13.60
N VAL A 71 -9.85 -3.55 12.55
CA VAL A 71 -9.75 -4.08 11.19
C VAL A 71 -8.55 -3.41 10.49
N PRO A 72 -7.46 -4.13 10.16
CA PRO A 72 -6.28 -3.52 9.54
C PRO A 72 -6.59 -2.80 8.22
N GLU A 73 -7.53 -3.32 7.43
CA GLU A 73 -7.91 -2.75 6.13
C GLU A 73 -8.51 -1.35 6.25
N ASP A 74 -9.27 -1.07 7.31
CA ASP A 74 -9.87 0.25 7.52
C ASP A 74 -8.79 1.30 7.80
N TRP A 75 -7.75 0.92 8.56
CA TRP A 75 -6.57 1.77 8.83
C TRP A 75 -5.67 1.95 7.61
N PHE A 76 -5.53 0.91 6.78
CA PHE A 76 -4.77 1.00 5.53
C PHE A 76 -5.43 1.99 4.57
N ASN A 77 -6.75 1.86 4.37
CA ASN A 77 -7.52 2.76 3.52
C ASN A 77 -7.46 4.22 4.03
N LEU A 78 -7.55 4.41 5.35
CA LEU A 78 -7.35 5.72 5.96
C LEU A 78 -5.95 6.29 5.65
N ALA A 79 -4.89 5.50 5.82
CA ALA A 79 -3.52 5.92 5.53
C ALA A 79 -3.36 6.35 4.06
N MET A 80 -3.91 5.58 3.12
CA MET A 80 -3.86 5.89 1.69
C MET A 80 -4.60 7.19 1.36
N ALA A 81 -5.79 7.41 1.92
CA ALA A 81 -6.53 8.65 1.73
C ALA A 81 -5.81 9.86 2.36
N GLN A 82 -5.17 9.68 3.52
CA GLN A 82 -4.36 10.72 4.15
C GLN A 82 -3.20 11.15 3.26
N VAL A 83 -2.46 10.21 2.65
CA VAL A 83 -1.42 10.53 1.66
C VAL A 83 -2.00 11.36 0.51
N LYS A 84 -3.12 10.92 -0.08
CA LYS A 84 -3.75 11.64 -1.20
C LYS A 84 -4.25 13.05 -0.82
N SER A 85 -4.66 13.23 0.43
CA SER A 85 -5.09 14.53 0.96
C SER A 85 -3.94 15.42 1.46
N GLY A 86 -2.70 14.91 1.50
CA GLY A 86 -1.51 15.63 1.95
C GLY A 86 -1.21 15.55 3.46
N ASP A 87 -2.00 14.80 4.25
CA ASP A 87 -1.75 14.55 5.68
C ASP A 87 -0.72 13.43 5.85
N ILE A 88 0.56 13.72 5.59
CA ILE A 88 1.62 12.70 5.57
C ILE A 88 1.92 12.13 6.95
N GLU A 89 1.95 12.96 8.00
CA GLU A 89 2.18 12.47 9.37
C GLU A 89 1.01 11.61 9.85
N GLY A 90 -0.23 12.03 9.59
CA GLY A 90 -1.40 11.22 9.88
C GLY A 90 -1.40 9.89 9.12
N ALA A 91 -0.97 9.91 7.84
CA ALA A 91 -0.84 8.69 7.04
C ALA A 91 0.12 7.69 7.68
N HIS A 92 1.29 8.14 8.17
CA HIS A 92 2.23 7.26 8.86
C HIS A 92 1.67 6.70 10.17
N ALA A 93 0.92 7.50 10.93
CA ALA A 93 0.27 7.02 12.15
C ALA A 93 -0.77 5.92 11.84
N SER A 94 -1.61 6.12 10.84
CA SER A 94 -2.60 5.11 10.39
C SER A 94 -1.94 3.88 9.78
N TRP A 95 -0.83 4.05 9.06
CA TRP A 95 -0.01 2.96 8.55
C TRP A 95 0.60 2.13 9.69
N GLN A 96 1.13 2.78 10.74
CA GLN A 96 1.62 2.07 11.92
C GLN A 96 0.51 1.25 12.59
N ARG A 97 -0.71 1.80 12.67
CA ARG A 97 -1.86 1.06 13.21
C ARG A 97 -2.23 -0.16 12.35
N THR A 98 -2.14 -0.03 11.03
CA THR A 98 -2.29 -1.16 10.10
C THR A 98 -1.26 -2.26 10.40
N PHE A 99 0.00 -1.87 10.60
CA PHE A 99 1.10 -2.78 10.94
C PHE A 99 0.83 -3.51 12.25
N ASP A 100 0.54 -2.78 13.33
CA ASP A 100 0.33 -3.35 14.66
C ASP A 100 -0.79 -4.39 14.67
N LEU A 101 -1.92 -4.07 14.03
CA LEU A 101 -3.08 -4.97 13.95
C LEU A 101 -2.80 -6.20 13.07
N SER A 102 -2.07 -6.03 11.97
CA SER A 102 -1.71 -7.15 11.07
C SER A 102 -0.82 -8.18 11.78
N TYR A 103 0.11 -7.74 12.63
CA TYR A 103 0.96 -8.65 13.43
C TYR A 103 0.24 -9.24 14.65
N ALA A 104 -0.71 -8.52 15.24
CA ALA A 104 -1.53 -9.04 16.33
C ALA A 104 -2.49 -10.16 15.86
N HIS A 105 -2.86 -10.15 14.57
CA HIS A 105 -3.82 -11.09 13.99
C HIS A 105 -3.26 -11.82 12.75
N PRO A 106 -2.16 -12.60 12.86
CA PRO A 106 -1.43 -13.14 11.72
C PRO A 106 -2.25 -14.14 10.86
N GLY A 107 -3.37 -14.65 11.38
CA GLY A 107 -4.29 -15.55 10.66
C GLY A 107 -5.42 -14.83 9.92
N ALA A 108 -5.51 -13.50 9.97
CA ALA A 108 -6.55 -12.75 9.28
C ALA A 108 -6.31 -12.76 7.76
N PRO A 109 -7.34 -12.90 6.90
CA PRO A 109 -7.18 -12.85 5.44
C PRO A 109 -6.44 -11.60 4.95
N GLU A 110 -6.61 -10.47 5.63
CA GLU A 110 -6.03 -9.16 5.32
C GLU A 110 -4.50 -9.12 5.50
N THR A 111 -3.93 -10.08 6.24
CA THR A 111 -2.49 -10.22 6.48
C THR A 111 -1.76 -10.82 5.28
N SER A 112 -2.46 -11.58 4.42
CA SER A 112 -1.85 -12.26 3.26
C SER A 112 -1.32 -11.29 2.20
N THR A 113 -1.86 -10.06 2.16
CA THR A 113 -1.45 -8.99 1.24
C THR A 113 -0.59 -7.93 1.92
N PHE A 114 -0.20 -8.14 3.17
CA PHE A 114 0.46 -7.13 3.99
C PHE A 114 1.79 -6.65 3.39
N PHE A 115 2.58 -7.55 2.78
CA PHE A 115 3.83 -7.15 2.12
C PHE A 115 3.58 -6.32 0.86
N GLN A 116 2.56 -6.67 0.07
CA GLN A 116 2.12 -5.83 -1.04
C GLN A 116 1.70 -4.44 -0.58
N LYS A 117 0.98 -4.34 0.55
CA LYS A 117 0.57 -3.05 1.14
C LYS A 117 1.75 -2.15 1.50
N LYS A 118 2.89 -2.71 1.94
CA LYS A 118 4.13 -1.94 2.20
C LYS A 118 4.60 -1.21 0.95
N LEU A 119 4.64 -1.92 -0.18
CA LEU A 119 5.03 -1.34 -1.46
C LEU A 119 3.99 -0.31 -1.94
N LEU A 120 2.69 -0.60 -1.80
CA LEU A 120 1.63 0.33 -2.19
C LEU A 120 1.69 1.64 -1.40
N PHE A 121 1.92 1.56 -0.09
CA PHE A 121 2.06 2.75 0.74
C PHE A 121 3.32 3.55 0.40
N ALA A 122 4.46 2.89 0.20
CA ALA A 122 5.69 3.55 -0.24
C ALA A 122 5.51 4.25 -1.61
N ARG A 123 4.82 3.62 -2.55
CA ARG A 123 4.47 4.23 -3.85
C ARG A 123 3.52 5.41 -3.71
N ALA A 124 2.53 5.32 -2.83
CA ALA A 124 1.62 6.44 -2.59
C ALA A 124 2.37 7.68 -2.08
N LEU A 125 3.28 7.50 -1.12
CA LEU A 125 4.15 8.56 -0.62
C LEU A 125 5.01 9.15 -1.73
N ARG A 126 5.62 8.31 -2.57
CA ARG A 126 6.39 8.76 -3.75
C ARG A 126 5.53 9.58 -4.71
N ASP A 127 4.36 9.08 -5.07
CA ASP A 127 3.47 9.73 -6.04
C ASP A 127 2.93 11.07 -5.51
N ALA A 128 2.85 11.23 -4.19
CA ALA A 128 2.53 12.49 -3.52
C ALA A 128 3.72 13.45 -3.36
N GLY A 129 4.92 13.07 -3.84
CA GLY A 129 6.15 13.85 -3.64
C GLY A 129 6.64 13.87 -2.18
N ALA A 130 6.16 12.94 -1.36
CA ALA A 130 6.38 12.86 0.08
C ALA A 130 7.30 11.68 0.47
N CYS A 131 8.28 11.35 -0.38
CA CYS A 131 9.32 10.38 -0.02
C CYS A 131 10.02 10.81 1.27
N ASP A 132 10.10 9.90 2.25
CA ASP A 132 10.78 10.12 3.51
C ASP A 132 11.55 8.85 3.96
N PRO A 133 12.38 8.93 5.02
CA PRO A 133 13.11 7.76 5.51
C PRO A 133 12.22 6.60 5.96
N ARG A 134 11.01 6.88 6.46
CA ARG A 134 10.07 5.84 6.93
C ARG A 134 9.56 5.01 5.76
N GLY A 135 9.20 5.65 4.64
CA GLY A 135 8.83 4.98 3.41
C GLY A 135 9.98 4.19 2.79
N LEU A 136 11.22 4.73 2.84
CA LEU A 136 12.40 4.02 2.38
C LEU A 136 12.68 2.75 3.21
N ASP A 137 12.50 2.82 4.53
CA ASP A 137 12.69 1.67 5.42
C ASP A 137 11.73 0.51 5.11
N LEU A 138 10.51 0.79 4.62
CA LEU A 138 9.60 -0.26 4.14
C LEU A 138 10.21 -1.07 3.00
N LEU A 139 10.94 -0.40 2.11
CA LEU A 139 11.58 -1.02 0.96
C LEU A 139 12.87 -1.74 1.39
N GLU A 140 13.81 -1.03 2.01
CA GLU A 140 15.14 -1.55 2.30
C GLU A 140 15.19 -2.56 3.44
N ARG A 141 14.49 -2.25 4.53
CA ARG A 141 14.61 -3.02 5.78
C ARG A 141 13.52 -4.05 5.94
N GLN A 142 12.43 -3.93 5.20
CA GLN A 142 11.29 -4.82 5.37
C GLN A 142 10.95 -5.66 4.13
N LEU A 143 11.17 -5.16 2.91
CA LEU A 143 10.87 -5.90 1.69
C LEU A 143 12.11 -6.58 1.09
N LEU A 144 13.22 -5.87 0.92
CA LEU A 144 14.46 -6.48 0.38
C LEU A 144 14.95 -7.73 1.14
N PRO A 145 14.79 -7.84 2.48
CA PRO A 145 15.21 -9.03 3.20
C PRO A 145 14.50 -10.33 2.80
N PHE A 146 13.31 -10.28 2.18
CA PHE A 146 12.68 -11.48 1.63
C PHE A 146 13.57 -12.13 0.57
N PHE A 147 14.13 -11.34 -0.33
CA PHE A 147 15.00 -11.87 -1.37
C PHE A 147 16.35 -12.27 -0.80
N THR A 148 16.96 -11.44 0.04
CA THR A 148 18.33 -11.68 0.51
C THR A 148 18.47 -12.76 1.57
N ASN A 149 17.40 -13.06 2.33
CA ASN A 149 17.42 -14.13 3.34
C ASN A 149 17.03 -15.50 2.78
N TYR A 150 16.19 -15.51 1.74
CA TYR A 150 15.74 -16.75 1.09
C TYR A 150 16.53 -17.07 -0.17
N HIS A 151 17.32 -16.11 -0.68
CA HIS A 151 18.14 -16.25 -1.88
C HIS A 151 17.33 -16.57 -3.16
N VAL A 152 16.07 -16.15 -3.20
CA VAL A 152 15.13 -16.39 -4.32
C VAL A 152 14.53 -15.05 -4.77
N THR A 153 14.48 -14.79 -6.07
CA THR A 153 13.90 -13.59 -6.66
C THR A 153 12.74 -13.86 -7.62
N ASP A 154 12.45 -15.14 -7.92
CA ASP A 154 11.34 -15.53 -8.80
C ASP A 154 10.01 -14.89 -8.37
N ALA A 155 9.43 -14.09 -9.27
CA ALA A 155 8.22 -13.33 -9.00
C ALA A 155 6.99 -14.24 -8.79
N SER A 156 6.95 -15.42 -9.42
CA SER A 156 5.82 -16.36 -9.26
C SER A 156 5.83 -16.98 -7.86
N PHE A 157 7.01 -17.35 -7.36
CA PHE A 157 7.24 -17.88 -6.02
C PHE A 157 6.80 -16.88 -4.95
N TRP A 158 7.14 -15.60 -5.12
CA TRP A 158 6.78 -14.54 -4.17
C TRP A 158 5.34 -14.06 -4.29
N GLY A 159 4.80 -14.02 -5.52
CA GLY A 159 3.40 -13.65 -5.76
C GLY A 159 2.42 -14.57 -5.04
N LEU A 160 2.69 -15.88 -4.97
CA LEU A 160 1.90 -16.84 -4.19
C LEU A 160 1.93 -16.58 -2.67
N ARG A 161 2.88 -15.78 -2.19
CA ARG A 161 3.07 -15.41 -0.77
C ARG A 161 2.72 -13.94 -0.50
N GLY A 162 2.18 -13.23 -1.48
CA GLY A 162 1.82 -11.82 -1.36
C GLY A 162 3.01 -10.88 -1.18
N VAL A 163 4.23 -11.34 -1.49
CA VAL A 163 5.45 -10.51 -1.51
C VAL A 163 5.60 -9.92 -2.90
N PRO A 164 5.80 -8.59 -3.04
CA PRO A 164 5.99 -7.96 -4.34
C PRO A 164 7.25 -8.46 -5.05
N ALA A 165 7.33 -8.26 -6.37
CA ALA A 165 8.52 -8.65 -7.13
C ALA A 165 9.75 -7.78 -6.78
N LEU A 166 10.96 -8.33 -6.89
CA LEU A 166 12.21 -7.61 -6.59
C LEU A 166 12.33 -6.35 -7.44
N GLU A 167 11.93 -6.44 -8.70
CA GLU A 167 11.99 -5.38 -9.70
C GLU A 167 11.18 -4.16 -9.28
N GLU A 168 9.97 -4.41 -8.77
CA GLU A 168 9.06 -3.40 -8.28
C GLU A 168 9.58 -2.70 -7.02
N VAL A 169 10.19 -3.47 -6.11
CA VAL A 169 10.80 -2.94 -4.89
C VAL A 169 11.99 -2.08 -5.26
N LEU A 170 12.95 -2.58 -6.04
CA LEU A 170 14.16 -1.83 -6.43
C LEU A 170 13.85 -0.59 -7.27
N ALA A 171 12.88 -0.64 -8.18
CA ALA A 171 12.46 0.54 -8.93
C ALA A 171 11.91 1.64 -8.00
N THR A 172 11.05 1.26 -7.05
CA THR A 172 10.51 2.21 -6.07
C THR A 172 11.62 2.73 -5.14
N THR A 173 12.58 1.88 -4.74
CA THR A 173 13.73 2.29 -3.92
C THR A 173 14.60 3.32 -4.64
N LEU A 174 14.84 3.15 -5.94
CA LEU A 174 15.59 4.11 -6.74
C LEU A 174 14.88 5.48 -6.78
N ASP A 175 13.56 5.51 -6.92
CA ASP A 175 12.79 6.76 -6.85
C ASP A 175 12.98 7.47 -5.50
N TYR A 176 12.95 6.72 -4.39
CA TYR A 176 13.22 7.26 -3.06
C TYR A 176 14.65 7.78 -2.92
N TYR A 177 15.64 7.06 -3.44
CA TYR A 177 17.03 7.52 -3.40
C TYR A 177 17.17 8.89 -4.08
N ARG A 178 16.57 9.04 -5.26
CA ARG A 178 16.57 10.32 -5.99
C ARG A 178 15.86 11.41 -5.20
N ALA A 179 14.65 11.14 -4.70
CA ALA A 179 13.87 12.12 -3.95
C ALA A 179 14.54 12.57 -2.65
N LEU A 180 15.29 11.68 -1.99
CA LEU A 180 16.01 11.94 -0.75
C LEU A 180 17.43 12.46 -0.96
N GLY A 181 17.85 12.74 -2.20
CA GLY A 181 19.18 13.25 -2.51
C GLY A 181 20.32 12.26 -2.21
N LYS A 182 20.03 10.96 -2.26
CA LYS A 182 21.05 9.90 -2.16
C LYS A 182 21.95 9.90 -3.39
N THR A 183 23.19 9.47 -3.20
CA THR A 183 24.21 9.45 -4.25
C THR A 183 24.13 8.19 -5.13
N PRO A 184 24.66 8.23 -6.37
CA PRO A 184 24.83 7.04 -7.18
C PRO A 184 25.65 5.95 -6.49
N ASP A 185 26.63 6.33 -5.66
CA ASP A 185 27.48 5.37 -4.95
C ASP A 185 26.75 4.70 -3.79
N GLU A 186 25.88 5.42 -3.06
CA GLU A 186 24.97 4.80 -2.10
C GLU A 186 24.04 3.79 -2.80
N TRP A 187 23.52 4.12 -3.98
CA TRP A 187 22.68 3.23 -4.77
C TRP A 187 23.43 1.96 -5.21
N ARG A 188 24.64 2.12 -5.76
CA ARG A 188 25.51 0.99 -6.14
C ARG A 188 25.83 0.11 -4.93
N ALA A 189 26.15 0.72 -3.79
CA ALA A 189 26.45 -0.01 -2.57
C ALA A 189 25.24 -0.81 -2.06
N LEU A 190 24.01 -0.31 -2.20
CA LEU A 190 22.81 -1.09 -1.92
C LEU A 190 22.69 -2.29 -2.85
N LEU A 191 22.80 -2.07 -4.16
CA LEU A 191 22.69 -3.13 -5.16
C LEU A 191 23.77 -4.21 -4.98
N ASP A 192 25.00 -3.84 -4.64
CA ASP A 192 26.09 -4.78 -4.35
C ASP A 192 25.76 -5.66 -3.13
N ARG A 193 25.21 -5.07 -2.05
CA ARG A 193 24.80 -5.83 -0.86
C ARG A 193 23.66 -6.80 -1.16
N VAL A 194 22.72 -6.41 -2.03
CA VAL A 194 21.58 -7.24 -2.43
C VAL A 194 22.05 -8.37 -3.36
N ALA A 195 22.80 -8.05 -4.42
CA ALA A 195 23.32 -9.00 -5.40
C ALA A 195 24.21 -10.09 -4.77
N ALA A 196 24.95 -9.77 -3.72
CA ALA A 196 25.76 -10.74 -2.98
C ALA A 196 24.95 -11.87 -2.30
N LYS A 197 23.62 -11.72 -2.18
CA LYS A 197 22.74 -12.61 -1.41
C LYS A 197 21.52 -13.12 -2.18
N ILE A 198 21.49 -13.04 -3.50
CA ILE A 198 20.34 -13.50 -4.30
C ILE A 198 20.78 -14.43 -5.43
N ASP A 199 19.83 -15.03 -6.12
CA ASP A 199 20.07 -15.87 -7.29
C ASP A 199 20.63 -15.07 -8.49
N ASP A 200 21.01 -15.80 -9.56
CA ASP A 200 21.70 -15.21 -10.71
C ASP A 200 20.80 -14.27 -11.53
N ASP A 201 19.50 -14.55 -11.61
CA ASP A 201 18.51 -13.66 -12.25
C ASP A 201 18.42 -12.33 -11.50
N GLY A 202 18.33 -12.38 -10.16
CA GLY A 202 18.36 -11.21 -9.31
C GLY A 202 19.65 -10.40 -9.40
N LYS A 203 20.81 -11.07 -9.50
CA LYS A 203 22.10 -10.40 -9.73
C LYS A 203 22.14 -9.68 -11.07
N ALA A 204 21.69 -10.34 -12.14
CA ALA A 204 21.63 -9.75 -13.48
C ALA A 204 20.75 -8.48 -13.49
N TYR A 205 19.62 -8.53 -12.79
CA TYR A 205 18.75 -7.36 -12.64
C TYR A 205 19.41 -6.23 -11.82
N CYS A 206 20.15 -6.54 -10.75
CA CYS A 206 20.92 -5.53 -10.02
C CYS A 206 21.97 -4.83 -10.90
N GLU A 207 22.67 -5.57 -11.77
CA GLU A 207 23.62 -4.98 -12.73
C GLU A 207 22.94 -4.08 -13.77
N GLU A 208 21.72 -4.41 -14.19
CA GLU A 208 20.92 -3.51 -15.00
C GLU A 208 20.55 -2.23 -14.24
N MET A 209 20.07 -2.37 -13.01
CA MET A 209 19.65 -1.24 -12.17
C MET A 209 20.79 -0.26 -11.83
N LYS A 210 22.05 -0.73 -11.74
CA LYS A 210 23.23 0.15 -11.59
C LYS A 210 23.36 1.15 -12.74
N ARG A 211 22.94 0.76 -13.96
CA ARG A 211 23.00 1.59 -15.16
C ARG A 211 21.82 2.56 -15.28
N ARG A 212 20.74 2.34 -14.52
CA ARG A 212 19.52 3.16 -14.55
C ARG A 212 19.60 4.45 -13.71
N TRP A 213 20.69 4.67 -12.97
CA TRP A 213 20.98 5.99 -12.42
C TRP A 213 21.44 6.90 -13.57
N PRO A 214 20.69 7.94 -13.98
CA PRO A 214 21.14 8.83 -15.03
C PRO A 214 22.41 9.52 -14.54
N SER A 215 23.46 9.49 -15.36
CA SER A 215 24.52 10.48 -15.24
C SER A 215 23.82 11.84 -15.33
N ASP A 216 24.08 12.72 -14.36
CA ASP A 216 23.37 13.98 -14.23
C ASP A 216 23.18 14.66 -15.58
N SER A 217 21.93 15.04 -15.89
CA SER A 217 21.68 16.07 -16.89
C SER A 217 22.16 17.38 -16.26
N HIS A 218 23.43 17.72 -16.50
CA HIS A 218 23.96 19.06 -16.35
C HIS A 218 23.66 19.86 -17.63
#